data_AF-A0A965CHT6-F1
#
_entry.id   AF-A0A965CHT6-F1
#
_cell.length_a   1.000
_cell.length_b   1.000
_cell.length_c   1.000
_cell.angle_alpha   90.00
_cell.angle_beta   90.00
_cell.angle_gamma   90.00
#
_symmetry.space_group_name_H-M   'P 1'
#
loop_
_entity.id
_entity.type
_entity.pdbx_description
1 polymer ?
#
loop_
_entity_poly.entity_id
_entity_poly.type
_entity_poly.pdbx_seq_one_letter_code
_entity_poly.pdbx_strand_id
1 'polypeptide(L)'
;MKISLPLLLILFCLFVVDPLTKAQAGENKLPPITTAALTLGELPAPWGWRDFCRKNPVDCAAKKVSEIEPFSLTPEKWKTIIETNSNVNKNIEAISDMDHWNKPESWDYPSDGKGDCEDYALLKRGLLIRAGIPASALLMTVVINRKGEGHAVLTLASDRGDYVLDNQINEILSWENSGYRFVQRQSQADPNEWTRLSNGIGEVLVAAREKKSPFE
;
A
#
# COMPACT_ATOMS: atom_id res chain seq x y z
N MET A 1 37.07 59.21 40.70
CA MET A 1 35.83 58.47 40.40
C MET A 1 36.12 57.47 39.28
N LYS A 2 36.14 56.19 39.61
CA LYS A 2 36.26 55.07 38.65
C LYS A 2 34.86 54.76 38.13
N ILE A 3 34.64 54.74 36.82
CA ILE A 3 33.45 54.10 36.23
C ILE A 3 33.92 53.21 35.09
N SER A 4 33.45 51.97 35.19
CA SER A 4 33.81 50.75 34.47
C SER A 4 33.17 50.70 33.08
N LEU A 5 33.88 50.15 32.11
CA LEU A 5 33.36 49.77 30.79
C LEU A 5 33.11 48.24 30.81
N PRO A 6 31.91 47.71 30.54
CA PRO A 6 31.71 46.27 30.53
C PRO A 6 32.17 45.67 29.19
N LEU A 7 32.94 44.59 29.34
CA LEU A 7 33.45 43.70 28.32
C LEU A 7 32.29 42.93 27.66
N LEU A 8 32.09 43.11 26.35
CA LEU A 8 31.12 42.34 25.58
C LEU A 8 31.69 40.94 25.30
N LEU A 9 31.20 39.93 26.01
CA LEU A 9 31.47 38.52 25.72
C LEU A 9 30.71 38.11 24.44
N ILE A 10 31.45 37.92 23.34
CA ILE A 10 30.93 37.31 22.12
C ILE A 10 30.91 35.79 22.34
N LEU A 11 29.72 35.24 22.49
CA LEU A 11 29.48 33.80 22.61
C LEU A 11 29.72 33.13 21.24
N PHE A 12 30.79 32.34 21.15
CA PHE A 12 31.13 31.53 19.98
C PHE A 12 30.18 30.32 19.93
N CYS A 13 29.08 30.43 19.17
CA CYS A 13 28.26 29.26 18.85
C CYS A 13 29.03 28.37 17.86
N LEU A 14 29.65 27.32 18.38
CA LEU A 14 30.15 26.20 17.59
C LEU A 14 28.95 25.51 16.95
N PHE A 15 28.80 25.65 15.63
CA PHE A 15 27.94 24.78 14.84
C PHE A 15 28.52 23.36 14.92
N VAL A 16 27.97 22.52 15.78
CA VAL A 16 28.17 21.08 15.72
C VAL A 16 27.42 20.62 14.48
N VAL A 17 28.17 20.30 13.42
CA VAL A 17 27.64 19.56 12.27
C VAL A 17 27.38 18.12 12.74
N ASP A 18 26.12 17.78 13.00
CA ASP A 18 25.72 16.40 13.26
C ASP A 18 25.98 15.55 12.01
N PRO A 19 26.86 14.53 12.05
CA PRO A 19 26.99 13.59 10.94
C PRO A 19 25.95 12.48 11.13
N LEU A 20 24.67 12.79 10.93
CA LEU A 20 23.61 11.77 10.82
C LEU A 20 23.16 11.62 9.37
N THR A 21 24.01 11.01 8.55
CA THR A 21 23.57 10.35 7.32
C THR A 21 24.42 9.10 7.10
N LYS A 22 23.99 7.98 7.68
CA LYS A 22 24.26 6.67 7.09
C LYS A 22 23.21 6.49 5.99
N ALA A 23 23.57 6.83 4.76
CA ALA A 23 22.77 6.48 3.59
C ALA A 23 22.64 4.94 3.53
N GLN A 24 21.41 4.45 3.46
CA GLN A 24 21.13 3.03 3.30
C GLN A 24 21.53 2.66 1.86
N ALA A 25 22.69 1.99 1.72
CA ALA A 25 23.13 1.45 0.43
C ALA A 25 22.18 0.31 0.00
N GLY A 26 21.13 0.67 -0.73
CA GLY A 26 20.11 -0.25 -1.27
C GLY A 26 19.04 0.42 -2.13
N GLU A 27 18.94 1.75 -2.11
CA GLU A 27 17.81 2.50 -2.67
C GLU A 27 17.68 2.51 -4.21
N ASN A 28 18.71 2.09 -4.96
CA ASN A 28 18.71 2.14 -6.42
C ASN A 28 18.56 0.78 -7.12
N LYS A 29 18.32 -0.31 -6.39
CA LYS A 29 18.15 -1.64 -6.99
C LYS A 29 16.67 -1.99 -7.09
N LEU A 30 16.22 -2.31 -8.30
CA LEU A 30 14.89 -2.84 -8.55
C LEU A 30 14.66 -4.15 -7.77
N PRO A 31 13.41 -4.43 -7.36
CA PRO A 31 13.10 -5.67 -6.68
C PRO A 31 13.30 -6.87 -7.64
N PRO A 32 13.55 -8.07 -7.11
CA PRO A 32 13.57 -9.30 -7.92
C PRO A 32 12.25 -9.46 -8.69
N ILE A 33 12.33 -9.97 -9.91
CA ILE A 33 11.14 -10.31 -10.71
C ILE A 33 10.39 -11.45 -9.99
N THR A 34 9.07 -11.36 -9.96
CA THR A 34 8.14 -12.34 -9.39
C THR A 34 6.96 -12.55 -10.35
N THR A 35 5.93 -13.26 -9.90
CA THR A 35 4.70 -13.51 -10.66
C THR A 35 3.62 -12.49 -10.32
N ALA A 36 2.57 -12.44 -11.14
CA ALA A 36 1.34 -11.73 -10.80
C ALA A 36 0.30 -12.70 -10.22
N ALA A 37 -0.45 -12.24 -9.22
CA ALA A 37 -1.52 -13.03 -8.62
C ALA A 37 -2.65 -13.25 -9.64
N LEU A 38 -2.97 -14.52 -9.89
CA LEU A 38 -4.01 -14.91 -10.84
C LEU A 38 -5.40 -14.62 -10.29
N THR A 39 -6.31 -14.21 -11.18
CA THR A 39 -7.70 -13.88 -10.86
C THR A 39 -8.63 -15.06 -11.19
N LEU A 40 -9.59 -15.37 -10.31
CA LEU A 40 -10.49 -16.53 -10.46
C LEU A 40 -11.95 -16.15 -10.80
N GLY A 41 -12.25 -14.86 -10.94
CA GLY A 41 -13.58 -14.33 -11.27
C GLY A 41 -13.94 -13.13 -10.39
N GLU A 42 -15.05 -12.48 -10.73
CA GLU A 42 -15.51 -11.29 -10.02
C GLU A 42 -16.05 -11.62 -8.62
N LEU A 43 -15.87 -10.66 -7.71
CA LEU A 43 -16.44 -10.62 -6.37
C LEU A 43 -17.02 -9.22 -6.10
N PRO A 44 -18.03 -9.10 -5.23
CA PRO A 44 -18.51 -7.79 -4.82
C PRO A 44 -17.43 -7.06 -4.03
N ALA A 45 -17.31 -5.74 -4.27
CA ALA A 45 -16.44 -4.88 -3.48
C ALA A 45 -16.74 -5.00 -1.97
N PRO A 46 -15.72 -4.99 -1.10
CA PRO A 46 -15.89 -4.91 0.35
C PRO A 46 -16.81 -3.75 0.73
N TRP A 47 -17.58 -3.93 1.81
CA TRP A 47 -18.44 -2.86 2.30
C TRP A 47 -17.65 -1.59 2.61
N GLY A 48 -16.48 -1.72 3.23
CA GLY A 48 -15.56 -0.61 3.52
C GLY A 48 -15.21 0.21 2.26
N TRP A 49 -14.81 -0.44 1.17
CA TRP A 49 -14.53 0.24 -0.11
C TRP A 49 -15.76 1.00 -0.65
N ARG A 50 -16.94 0.38 -0.64
CA ARG A 50 -18.17 1.04 -1.13
C ARG A 50 -18.54 2.27 -0.28
N ASP A 51 -18.40 2.17 1.04
CA ASP A 51 -18.64 3.31 1.92
C ASP A 51 -17.58 4.40 1.75
N PHE A 52 -16.30 4.02 1.61
CA PHE A 52 -15.22 4.94 1.27
C PHE A 52 -15.52 5.71 -0.03
N CYS A 53 -15.94 5.04 -1.11
CA CYS A 53 -16.28 5.71 -2.37
C CYS A 53 -17.49 6.64 -2.25
N ARG A 54 -18.47 6.30 -1.40
CA ARG A 54 -19.61 7.17 -1.13
C ARG A 54 -19.17 8.47 -0.44
N LYS A 55 -18.18 8.40 0.45
CA LYS A 55 -17.57 9.54 1.14
C LYS A 55 -16.57 10.30 0.25
N ASN A 56 -15.86 9.59 -0.62
CA ASN A 56 -14.73 10.05 -1.43
C ASN A 56 -14.91 9.67 -2.92
N PRO A 57 -15.90 10.25 -3.63
CA PRO A 57 -16.23 9.82 -4.99
C PRO A 57 -15.10 10.02 -6.00
N VAL A 58 -14.22 11.00 -5.78
CA VAL A 58 -13.09 11.30 -6.67
C VAL A 58 -12.07 10.15 -6.69
N ASP A 59 -11.82 9.51 -5.56
CA ASP A 59 -10.87 8.40 -5.43
C ASP A 59 -11.29 7.12 -6.17
N CYS A 60 -12.57 7.03 -6.51
CA CYS A 60 -13.20 5.90 -7.16
C CYS A 60 -13.69 6.21 -8.59
N ALA A 61 -13.47 7.43 -9.08
CA ALA A 61 -13.94 7.91 -10.37
C ALA A 61 -13.01 7.56 -11.55
N ALA A 62 -12.03 6.66 -11.35
CA ALA A 62 -11.16 6.23 -12.43
C ALA A 62 -11.99 5.58 -13.54
N LYS A 63 -11.77 6.02 -14.79
CA LYS A 63 -12.49 5.47 -15.94
C LYS A 63 -12.09 4.01 -16.15
N LYS A 64 -13.08 3.17 -16.40
CA LYS A 64 -12.84 1.80 -16.86
C LYS A 64 -11.98 1.82 -18.12
N VAL A 65 -10.88 1.06 -18.10
CA VAL A 65 -10.00 0.86 -19.25
C VAL A 65 -10.23 -0.51 -19.87
N SER A 66 -10.17 -0.60 -21.20
CA SER A 66 -10.34 -1.85 -21.95
C SER A 66 -9.06 -2.68 -22.02
N GLU A 67 -7.91 -2.03 -21.89
CA GLU A 67 -6.58 -2.65 -21.95
C GLU A 67 -5.76 -2.20 -20.74
N ILE A 68 -5.06 -3.15 -20.13
CA ILE A 68 -4.19 -2.91 -18.98
C ILE A 68 -2.75 -2.92 -19.47
N GLU A 69 -2.17 -1.74 -19.61
CA GLU A 69 -0.74 -1.61 -19.83
C GLU A 69 0.02 -1.94 -18.53
N PRO A 70 0.96 -2.91 -18.54
CA PRO A 70 1.78 -3.21 -17.38
C PRO A 70 2.52 -1.96 -16.90
N PHE A 71 2.39 -1.65 -15.61
CA PHE A 71 3.11 -0.53 -15.02
C PHE A 71 4.62 -0.82 -15.02
N SER A 72 5.37 -0.04 -15.81
CA SER A 72 6.82 -0.20 -15.85
C SER A 72 7.49 0.36 -14.59
N LEU A 73 8.09 -0.54 -13.81
CA LEU A 73 8.73 -0.23 -12.54
C LEU A 73 10.20 0.16 -12.74
N THR A 74 10.48 1.46 -12.67
CA THR A 74 11.84 2.01 -12.76
C THR A 74 12.47 2.15 -11.37
N PRO A 75 13.82 2.25 -11.26
CA PRO A 75 14.50 2.46 -9.97
C PRO A 75 13.98 3.68 -9.21
N GLU A 76 13.68 4.77 -9.91
CA GLU A 76 13.19 6.02 -9.32
C GLU A 76 11.80 5.82 -8.72
N LYS A 77 10.89 5.19 -9.47
CA LYS A 77 9.54 4.85 -8.98
C LYS A 77 9.61 3.89 -7.81
N TRP A 78 10.49 2.89 -7.87
CA TRP A 78 10.66 1.94 -6.78
C TRP A 78 11.16 2.62 -5.49
N LYS A 79 12.10 3.55 -5.62
CA LYS A 79 12.55 4.37 -4.50
C LYS A 79 11.38 5.16 -3.89
N THR A 80 10.58 5.84 -4.71
CA THR A 80 9.37 6.56 -4.26
C THR A 80 8.40 5.63 -3.51
N ILE A 81 8.20 4.40 -3.99
CA ILE A 81 7.34 3.40 -3.36
C ILE A 81 7.86 3.01 -1.98
N ILE A 82 9.17 2.72 -1.85
CA ILE A 82 9.80 2.38 -0.57
C ILE A 82 9.69 3.53 0.42
N GLU A 83 10.04 4.75 -0.01
CA GLU A 83 10.00 5.94 0.84
C GLU A 83 8.59 6.24 1.32
N THR A 84 7.59 6.14 0.45
CA THR A 84 6.18 6.35 0.82
C THR A 84 5.70 5.27 1.80
N ASN A 85 6.01 4.00 1.55
CA ASN A 85 5.62 2.90 2.45
C ASN A 85 6.19 3.11 3.85
N SER A 86 7.50 3.37 3.94
CA SER A 86 8.20 3.60 5.20
C SER A 86 7.71 4.87 5.91
N ASN A 87 7.48 5.96 5.15
CA ASN A 87 6.98 7.21 5.72
C ASN A 87 5.58 7.05 6.32
N VAL A 88 4.65 6.42 5.62
CA VAL A 88 3.30 6.19 6.16
C VAL A 88 3.37 5.29 7.39
N ASN A 89 4.11 4.18 7.32
CA ASN A 89 4.26 3.25 8.44
C ASN A 89 4.85 3.90 9.70
N LYS A 90 5.71 4.91 9.51
CA LYS A 90 6.34 5.65 10.62
C LYS A 90 5.42 6.70 11.24
N ASN A 91 4.58 7.37 10.44
CA ASN A 91 3.89 8.58 10.87
C ASN A 91 2.41 8.38 11.23
N ILE A 92 1.83 7.23 10.93
CA ILE A 92 0.49 6.88 11.37
C ILE A 92 0.61 6.00 12.63
N GLU A 93 -0.20 6.30 13.63
CA GLU A 93 -0.40 5.50 14.84
C GLU A 93 -1.48 4.45 14.57
N ALA A 94 -1.14 3.17 14.80
CA ALA A 94 -2.08 2.08 14.58
C ALA A 94 -3.13 2.03 15.71
N ILE A 95 -4.41 2.15 15.35
CA ILE A 95 -5.56 2.04 16.25
C ILE A 95 -6.71 1.37 15.49
N SER A 96 -7.48 0.50 16.15
CA SER A 96 -8.61 -0.16 15.50
C SER A 96 -9.75 0.82 15.23
N ASP A 97 -10.54 0.58 14.19
CA ASP A 97 -11.78 1.34 13.93
C ASP A 97 -12.76 1.36 15.12
N MET A 98 -12.78 0.30 15.92
CA MET A 98 -13.63 0.25 17.10
C MET A 98 -13.16 1.25 18.16
N ASP A 99 -11.85 1.32 18.39
CA ASP A 99 -11.29 2.27 19.36
C ASP A 99 -11.28 3.71 18.83
N HIS A 100 -11.14 3.88 17.51
CA HIS A 100 -11.06 5.20 16.88
C HIS A 100 -12.43 5.80 16.63
N TRP A 101 -13.34 5.05 15.99
CA TRP A 101 -14.63 5.53 15.51
C TRP A 101 -15.84 4.88 16.19
N ASN A 102 -15.63 3.90 17.07
CA ASN A 102 -16.68 3.08 17.65
C ASN A 102 -17.54 2.40 16.57
N LYS A 103 -16.85 1.89 15.54
CA LYS A 103 -17.44 1.14 14.42
C LYS A 103 -16.67 -0.17 14.22
N PRO A 104 -17.33 -1.22 13.71
CA PRO A 104 -16.62 -2.44 13.31
C PRO A 104 -15.66 -2.26 12.14
N GLU A 105 -15.95 -1.30 11.24
CA GLU A 105 -15.14 -0.99 10.06
C GLU A 105 -15.47 0.45 9.57
N SER A 106 -14.47 1.22 9.16
CA SER A 106 -14.56 2.58 8.64
C SER A 106 -13.35 2.93 7.79
N TRP A 107 -13.36 2.53 6.51
CA TRP A 107 -12.31 2.90 5.57
C TRP A 107 -12.28 4.40 5.34
N ASP A 108 -11.20 5.07 5.77
CA ASP A 108 -11.05 6.51 5.73
C ASP A 108 -9.60 6.93 5.42
N TYR A 109 -9.37 8.23 5.26
CA TYR A 109 -8.01 8.76 5.24
C TYR A 109 -7.60 9.09 6.69
N PRO A 110 -6.45 8.62 7.19
CA PRO A 110 -6.00 8.82 8.57
C PRO A 110 -5.46 10.25 8.77
N SER A 111 -6.32 11.24 8.59
CA SER A 111 -5.97 12.68 8.56
C SER A 111 -5.59 13.24 9.93
N ASP A 112 -6.00 12.58 11.01
CA ASP A 112 -5.59 12.84 12.39
C ASP A 112 -4.35 12.03 12.82
N GLY A 113 -3.73 11.32 11.87
CA GLY A 113 -2.54 10.51 12.10
C GLY A 113 -2.81 9.14 12.71
N LYS A 114 -4.07 8.68 12.70
CA LYS A 114 -4.52 7.42 13.30
C LYS A 114 -5.35 6.59 12.33
N GLY A 115 -5.20 5.28 12.38
CA GLY A 115 -6.02 4.34 11.61
C GLY A 115 -5.51 2.90 11.70
N ASP A 116 -6.15 1.98 10.98
CA ASP A 116 -5.73 0.59 10.88
C ASP A 116 -5.36 0.19 9.44
N CYS A 117 -5.52 -1.08 9.07
CA CYS A 117 -4.83 -1.65 7.92
C CYS A 117 -5.24 -1.02 6.58
N GLU A 118 -6.54 -0.78 6.38
CA GLU A 118 -7.09 -0.15 5.20
C GLU A 118 -6.68 1.32 5.08
N ASP A 119 -6.60 2.05 6.19
CA ASP A 119 -6.34 3.48 6.20
C ASP A 119 -4.89 3.75 5.78
N TYR A 120 -3.96 2.90 6.25
CA TYR A 120 -2.57 2.93 5.80
C TYR A 120 -2.49 2.60 4.31
N ALA A 121 -3.20 1.57 3.84
CA ALA A 121 -3.18 1.17 2.44
C ALA A 121 -3.79 2.26 1.52
N LEU A 122 -4.89 2.88 1.92
CA LEU A 122 -5.54 4.00 1.23
C LEU A 122 -4.63 5.22 1.18
N LEU A 123 -4.00 5.60 2.30
CA LEU A 123 -3.07 6.72 2.33
C LEU A 123 -1.87 6.50 1.42
N LYS A 124 -1.25 5.31 1.48
CA LYS A 124 -0.15 4.93 0.57
C LYS A 124 -0.60 5.02 -0.88
N ARG A 125 -1.76 4.46 -1.21
CA ARG A 125 -2.34 4.51 -2.56
C ARG A 125 -2.51 5.95 -3.04
N GLY A 126 -3.13 6.81 -2.24
CA GLY A 126 -3.36 8.22 -2.60
C GLY A 126 -2.06 9.02 -2.75
N LEU A 127 -1.05 8.78 -1.92
CA LEU A 127 0.28 9.41 -2.03
C LEU A 127 1.01 8.96 -3.30
N LEU A 128 1.00 7.66 -3.61
CA LEU A 128 1.67 7.11 -4.78
C LEU A 128 0.99 7.54 -6.09
N ILE A 129 -0.35 7.65 -6.12
CA ILE A 129 -1.08 8.22 -7.25
C ILE A 129 -0.66 9.67 -7.48
N ARG A 130 -0.59 10.48 -6.42
CA ARG A 130 -0.11 11.87 -6.52
C ARG A 130 1.35 11.97 -6.98
N ALA A 131 2.16 10.95 -6.69
CA ALA A 131 3.53 10.83 -7.17
C ALA A 131 3.64 10.31 -8.63
N GLY A 132 2.52 10.10 -9.32
CA GLY A 132 2.48 9.72 -10.74
C GLY A 132 2.50 8.22 -11.02
N ILE A 133 2.31 7.37 -10.00
CA ILE A 133 2.09 5.95 -10.20
C ILE A 133 0.61 5.74 -10.58
N PRO A 134 0.31 5.01 -11.66
CA PRO A 134 -1.07 4.86 -12.12
C PRO A 134 -1.92 4.11 -11.08
N ALA A 135 -3.16 4.55 -10.89
CA ALA A 135 -4.09 3.91 -9.97
C ALA A 135 -4.36 2.43 -10.31
N SER A 136 -4.28 2.07 -11.59
CA SER A 136 -4.40 0.69 -12.07
C SER A 136 -3.26 -0.22 -11.57
N ALA A 137 -2.14 0.33 -11.11
CA ALA A 137 -1.06 -0.43 -10.50
C ALA A 137 -1.18 -0.54 -8.97
N LEU A 138 -2.08 0.21 -8.35
CA LEU A 138 -2.16 0.39 -6.89
C LEU A 138 -3.52 -0.10 -6.39
N LEU A 139 -3.57 -1.39 -6.10
CA LEU A 139 -4.81 -2.14 -5.91
C LEU A 139 -5.03 -2.42 -4.43
N MET A 140 -6.16 -1.98 -3.89
CA MET A 140 -6.60 -2.42 -2.57
C MET A 140 -6.85 -3.92 -2.59
N THR A 141 -6.30 -4.62 -1.60
CA THR A 141 -6.33 -6.08 -1.52
C THR A 141 -6.72 -6.51 -0.11
N VAL A 142 -7.66 -7.45 -0.02
CA VAL A 142 -8.02 -8.13 1.23
C VAL A 142 -7.33 -9.48 1.25
N VAL A 143 -6.64 -9.75 2.36
CA VAL A 143 -5.92 -10.99 2.62
C VAL A 143 -6.31 -11.56 3.98
N ILE A 144 -5.91 -12.80 4.22
CA ILE A 144 -5.77 -13.35 5.56
C ILE A 144 -4.28 -13.35 5.91
N ASN A 145 -3.93 -12.65 6.98
CA ASN A 145 -2.55 -12.45 7.41
C ASN A 145 -1.95 -13.73 8.04
N ARG A 146 -0.68 -13.67 8.45
CA ARG A 146 0.05 -14.81 9.04
C ARG A 146 -0.52 -15.32 10.37
N LYS A 147 -1.36 -14.52 11.03
CA LYS A 147 -2.06 -14.88 12.28
C LYS A 147 -3.45 -15.46 12.02
N GLY A 148 -3.91 -15.51 10.76
CA GLY A 148 -5.23 -16.00 10.40
C GLY A 148 -6.33 -14.94 10.46
N GLU A 149 -5.99 -13.66 10.59
CA GLU A 149 -6.93 -12.54 10.69
C GLU A 149 -7.19 -11.91 9.32
N GLY A 150 -8.37 -11.33 9.12
CA GLY A 150 -8.63 -10.45 7.98
C GLY A 150 -7.72 -9.22 8.02
N HIS A 151 -7.16 -8.84 6.88
CA HIS A 151 -6.21 -7.74 6.78
C HIS A 151 -6.30 -7.06 5.41
N ALA A 152 -6.19 -5.75 5.36
CA ALA A 152 -6.09 -4.97 4.13
C ALA A 152 -4.64 -4.56 3.85
N VAL A 153 -4.23 -4.71 2.58
CA VAL A 153 -2.91 -4.31 2.11
C VAL A 153 -3.03 -3.59 0.77
N LEU A 154 -1.97 -2.88 0.39
CA LEU A 154 -1.85 -2.31 -0.95
C LEU A 154 -1.00 -3.24 -1.82
N THR A 155 -1.57 -3.75 -2.91
CA THR A 155 -0.80 -4.49 -3.91
C THR A 155 -0.32 -3.56 -5.02
N LEU A 156 0.98 -3.61 -5.31
CA LEU A 156 1.58 -3.01 -6.48
C LEU A 156 1.63 -4.04 -7.61
N ALA A 157 0.86 -3.84 -8.68
CA ALA A 157 0.94 -4.62 -9.90
C ALA A 157 1.90 -3.95 -10.89
N SER A 158 2.90 -4.69 -11.39
CA SER A 158 3.94 -4.13 -12.26
C SER A 158 4.41 -5.10 -13.35
N ASP A 159 5.24 -4.60 -14.28
CA ASP A 159 5.96 -5.42 -15.26
C ASP A 159 6.99 -6.39 -14.66
N ARG A 160 7.21 -6.33 -13.33
CA ARG A 160 8.08 -7.25 -12.58
C ARG A 160 7.29 -8.21 -11.68
N GLY A 161 5.96 -8.17 -11.73
CA GLY A 161 5.05 -8.95 -10.90
C GLY A 161 4.39 -8.14 -9.78
N ASP A 162 3.80 -8.84 -8.82
CA ASP A 162 3.02 -8.26 -7.73
C ASP A 162 3.80 -8.17 -6.42
N TYR A 163 3.75 -6.99 -5.80
CA TYR A 163 4.38 -6.70 -4.50
C TYR A 163 3.36 -6.18 -3.47
N VAL A 164 3.63 -6.40 -2.19
CA VAL A 164 2.73 -6.06 -1.09
C VAL A 164 3.34 -4.97 -0.22
N LEU A 165 2.63 -3.85 -0.13
CA LEU A 165 2.91 -2.76 0.80
C LEU A 165 1.98 -2.92 2.01
N ASP A 166 2.57 -3.15 3.18
CA ASP A 166 1.86 -3.47 4.42
C ASP A 166 2.21 -2.47 5.53
N ASN A 167 1.33 -2.28 6.50
CA ASN A 167 1.61 -1.55 7.74
C ASN A 167 2.23 -2.44 8.84
N GLN A 168 2.03 -3.76 8.79
CA GLN A 168 2.59 -4.69 9.78
C GLN A 168 4.11 -4.87 9.66
N ILE A 169 4.66 -4.70 8.45
CA ILE A 169 6.10 -4.77 8.16
C ILE A 169 6.50 -3.68 7.17
N ASN A 170 7.70 -3.12 7.34
CA ASN A 170 8.21 -2.07 6.43
C ASN A 170 8.78 -2.62 5.12
N GLU A 171 9.23 -3.88 5.12
CA GLU A 171 9.77 -4.51 3.92
C GLU A 171 8.65 -4.79 2.92
N ILE A 172 8.86 -4.36 1.67
CA ILE A 172 7.94 -4.65 0.57
C ILE A 172 8.31 -6.02 0.00
N LEU A 173 7.41 -6.99 0.18
CA LEU A 173 7.61 -8.37 -0.24
C LEU A 173 6.90 -8.67 -1.56
N SER A 174 7.37 -9.66 -2.31
CA SER A 174 6.53 -10.24 -3.36
C SER A 174 5.30 -10.91 -2.76
N TRP A 175 4.21 -10.96 -3.51
CA TRP A 175 2.97 -11.55 -3.02
C TRP A 175 3.16 -13.01 -2.55
N GLU A 176 3.98 -13.80 -3.25
CA GLU A 176 4.34 -15.19 -2.91
C GLU A 176 5.07 -15.31 -1.55
N ASN A 177 5.97 -14.35 -1.26
CA ASN A 177 6.78 -14.37 -0.05
C ASN A 177 6.13 -13.64 1.13
N SER A 178 4.98 -12.99 0.91
CA SER A 178 4.22 -12.35 1.99
C SER A 178 3.76 -13.35 3.04
N GLY A 179 3.54 -14.62 2.66
CA GLY A 179 2.98 -15.64 3.53
C GLY A 179 1.48 -15.43 3.81
N TYR A 180 0.82 -14.59 3.03
CA TYR A 180 -0.61 -14.30 3.15
C TYR A 180 -1.44 -15.22 2.26
N ARG A 181 -2.69 -15.44 2.68
CA ARG A 181 -3.72 -16.03 1.84
C ARG A 181 -4.54 -14.90 1.23
N PHE A 182 -4.45 -14.72 -0.08
CA PHE A 182 -5.15 -13.70 -0.82
C PHE A 182 -6.62 -14.08 -1.00
N VAL A 183 -7.51 -13.12 -0.74
CA VAL A 183 -8.96 -13.32 -0.81
C VAL A 183 -9.50 -12.61 -2.06
N GLN A 184 -9.39 -11.29 -2.09
CA GLN A 184 -9.91 -10.47 -3.17
C GLN A 184 -9.11 -9.18 -3.33
N ARG A 185 -9.15 -8.61 -4.52
CA ARG A 185 -8.43 -7.38 -4.88
C ARG A 185 -9.23 -6.57 -5.90
N GLN A 186 -9.00 -5.26 -5.92
CA GLN A 186 -9.45 -4.40 -7.02
C GLN A 186 -8.97 -4.93 -8.37
N SER A 187 -9.79 -4.78 -9.40
CA SER A 187 -9.34 -4.98 -10.77
C SER A 187 -8.40 -3.84 -11.18
N GLN A 188 -7.48 -4.12 -12.10
CA GLN A 188 -6.65 -3.06 -12.71
C GLN A 188 -7.48 -2.15 -13.64
N ALA A 189 -8.63 -2.64 -14.13
CA ALA A 189 -9.45 -1.97 -15.12
C ALA A 189 -10.38 -0.91 -14.53
N ASP A 190 -10.97 -1.22 -13.38
CA ASP A 190 -11.92 -0.37 -12.65
C ASP A 190 -11.73 -0.60 -11.14
N PRO A 191 -11.47 0.45 -10.34
CA PRO A 191 -11.25 0.30 -8.89
C PRO A 191 -12.52 -0.14 -8.13
N ASN A 192 -13.69 -0.11 -8.77
CA ASN A 192 -14.96 -0.56 -8.19
C ASN A 192 -15.31 -2.00 -8.54
N GLU A 193 -14.60 -2.61 -9.50
CA GLU A 193 -14.67 -4.04 -9.79
C GLU A 193 -13.65 -4.79 -8.94
N TRP A 194 -14.07 -5.88 -8.31
CA TRP A 194 -13.21 -6.69 -7.45
C TRP A 194 -13.18 -8.12 -7.96
N THR A 195 -12.05 -8.79 -7.74
CA THR A 195 -11.81 -10.15 -8.22
C THR A 195 -11.28 -11.01 -7.10
N ARG A 196 -11.70 -12.28 -7.09
CA ARG A 196 -11.06 -13.32 -6.29
C ARG A 196 -9.65 -13.54 -6.78
N LEU A 197 -8.73 -13.74 -5.84
CA LEU A 197 -7.35 -14.11 -6.15
C LEU A 197 -7.12 -15.60 -5.88
N SER A 198 -6.26 -16.20 -6.70
CA SER A 198 -5.76 -17.54 -6.49
C SER A 198 -4.63 -17.55 -5.47
N ASN A 199 -4.61 -18.56 -4.61
CA ASN A 199 -3.51 -18.84 -3.68
C ASN A 199 -2.47 -19.83 -4.23
N GLY A 200 -2.44 -20.02 -5.55
CA GLY A 200 -1.48 -20.87 -6.24
C GLY A 200 -2.10 -21.71 -7.36
N ILE A 201 -1.24 -22.23 -8.23
CA ILE A 201 -1.61 -22.94 -9.49
C ILE A 201 -2.60 -24.09 -9.24
N GLY A 202 -2.51 -24.78 -8.10
CA GLY A 202 -3.44 -25.85 -7.73
C GLY A 202 -4.90 -25.39 -7.66
N GLU A 203 -5.18 -24.23 -7.08
CA GLU A 203 -6.53 -23.67 -7.00
C GLU A 203 -7.05 -23.26 -8.39
N VAL A 204 -6.17 -22.74 -9.25
CA VAL A 204 -6.50 -22.39 -10.64
C VAL A 204 -6.92 -23.63 -11.44
N LEU A 205 -6.18 -24.73 -11.32
CA LEU A 205 -6.50 -25.96 -12.04
C LEU A 205 -7.83 -26.57 -11.58
N VAL A 206 -8.17 -26.46 -10.30
CA VAL A 206 -9.48 -26.87 -9.77
C VAL A 206 -10.59 -25.97 -10.33
N ALA A 207 -10.43 -24.64 -10.24
CA ALA A 207 -11.41 -23.70 -10.77
C ALA A 207 -11.63 -23.85 -12.28
N ALA A 208 -10.57 -24.13 -13.05
CA ALA A 208 -10.66 -24.41 -14.49
C ALA A 208 -11.40 -25.72 -14.80
N ARG A 209 -11.32 -26.73 -13.93
CA ARG A 209 -12.11 -27.98 -14.04
C ARG A 209 -13.57 -27.74 -13.71
N GLU A 210 -13.88 -26.97 -12.67
CA GLU A 210 -15.27 -26.63 -12.31
C GLU A 210 -15.97 -25.84 -13.42
N LYS A 211 -15.28 -24.87 -14.06
CA LYS A 211 -15.83 -24.15 -15.21
C LYS A 211 -16.05 -25.01 -16.46
N LYS A 212 -15.44 -26.20 -16.55
CA LYS A 212 -15.58 -27.14 -17.68
C LYS A 212 -16.71 -28.16 -17.51
N SER A 213 -17.41 -28.20 -16.37
CA SER A 213 -18.55 -29.11 -16.19
C SER A 213 -19.89 -28.37 -16.18
N PRO A 214 -20.56 -28.30 -17.33
CA PRO A 214 -22.01 -28.32 -17.38
C PRO A 214 -22.43 -29.49 -18.29
N PHE A 215 -22.71 -30.65 -17.69
CA PHE A 215 -23.23 -31.86 -18.36
C PHE A 215 -22.27 -32.52 -19.39
N GLU A 216 -21.51 -33.52 -18.91
CA GLU A 216 -21.40 -34.81 -19.63
C GLU A 216 -22.61 -35.68 -19.26
#